data_AF-A0A2D7NK07-F1
#
_entry.id   AF-A0A2D7NK07-F1
#
_cell.length_a   1.000
_cell.length_b   1.000
_cell.length_c   1.000
_cell.angle_alpha   90.00
_cell.angle_beta   90.00
_cell.angle_gamma   90.00
#
_symmetry.space_group_name_H-M   'P 1'
#
loop_
_entity.id
_entity.type
_entity.pdbx_description
1 polymer ?
#
loop_
_entity_poly.entity_id
_entity_poly.type
_entity_poly.pdbx_seq_one_letter_code
_entity_poly.pdbx_strand_id
1 'polypeptide(L)'
;MKSGVADPKNLTKLIKKIGKRDSVPAAGGHGADDDPILVLIFSFLLWEATTKQALDGMKKLMAATVDFNELRVCLPNEIAALLGVRYPLALERSQRLKLTLQSIYLKHHAVSLDQLREKGKREAKAFMEDLHGITPYVSARVLQRCFGVHQIPVDDRLVDLMIEAKVLSEVVDSGACSSWLSRQVKSQNGLEVADGLRAFVDDAPKPARRSTPRPIVLAYRVPEVEEDAEQANNASNQTGASTPAAKASAKEPVSKKASSKKAPPKKAEPKKTASKKVPVKKVAKKAVSKKTVTKKSTKKTTKKAAKKTAKKKVGSRKSSTR
;
A
#
# COMPACT_ATOMS: atom_id res chain seq x y z
N MET A 1 -16.69 -8.01 19.78
CA MET A 1 -17.02 -9.45 19.82
C MET A 1 -17.18 -9.84 21.27
N LYS A 2 -18.24 -10.59 21.59
CA LYS A 2 -18.52 -11.09 22.96
C LYS A 2 -17.75 -12.41 23.19
N SER A 3 -17.65 -12.86 24.43
CA SER A 3 -17.25 -14.24 24.74
C SER A 3 -18.26 -15.23 24.11
N GLY A 4 -17.77 -16.36 23.59
CA GLY A 4 -18.59 -17.37 22.89
C GLY A 4 -18.78 -17.14 21.37
N VAL A 5 -18.39 -15.98 20.84
CA VAL A 5 -18.49 -15.64 19.40
C VAL A 5 -17.37 -16.25 18.55
N ALA A 6 -16.22 -16.53 19.15
CA ALA A 6 -15.02 -16.97 18.44
C ALA A 6 -14.15 -17.92 19.26
N ASP A 7 -13.64 -18.97 18.62
CA ASP A 7 -13.00 -20.13 19.23
C ASP A 7 -11.46 -20.13 18.99
N PRO A 8 -10.63 -19.63 19.92
CA PRO A 8 -9.17 -19.55 19.71
C PRO A 8 -8.52 -20.93 19.57
N LYS A 9 -9.14 -21.97 20.13
CA LYS A 9 -8.72 -23.37 19.95
C LYS A 9 -8.89 -23.84 18.50
N ASN A 10 -9.97 -23.44 17.82
CA ASN A 10 -10.20 -23.82 16.43
C ASN A 10 -9.40 -22.93 15.47
N LEU A 11 -9.20 -21.64 15.78
CA LEU A 11 -8.23 -20.80 15.08
C LEU A 11 -6.82 -21.42 15.09
N THR A 12 -6.36 -21.89 16.26
CA THR A 12 -5.05 -22.55 16.39
C THR A 12 -4.96 -23.83 15.56
N LYS A 13 -6.05 -24.61 15.43
CA LYS A 13 -6.11 -25.76 14.51
C LYS A 13 -6.05 -25.32 13.04
N LEU A 14 -6.79 -24.27 12.68
CA LEU A 14 -6.84 -23.74 11.31
C LEU A 14 -5.46 -23.24 10.85
N ILE A 15 -4.79 -22.41 11.66
CA ILE A 15 -3.43 -21.93 11.36
C ILE A 15 -2.45 -23.11 11.17
N LYS A 16 -2.52 -24.14 12.04
CA LYS A 16 -1.71 -25.36 11.89
C LYS A 16 -2.03 -26.18 10.63
N LYS A 17 -3.31 -26.22 10.20
CA LYS A 17 -3.75 -26.90 8.97
C LYS A 17 -3.32 -26.16 7.70
N ILE A 18 -3.32 -24.83 7.74
CA ILE A 18 -2.89 -23.97 6.63
C ILE A 18 -1.38 -24.10 6.38
N GLY A 19 -0.60 -24.14 7.47
CA GLY A 19 0.86 -24.26 7.43
C GLY A 19 1.57 -22.99 6.96
N LYS A 20 2.87 -23.10 6.71
CA LYS A 20 3.60 -22.09 5.93
C LYS A 20 3.16 -22.19 4.48
N ARG A 21 2.68 -21.07 3.92
CA ARG A 21 2.36 -20.88 2.50
C ARG A 21 3.40 -19.93 1.91
N ASP A 22 3.58 -19.99 0.60
CA ASP A 22 4.37 -18.99 -0.11
C ASP A 22 3.74 -17.60 0.10
N SER A 23 4.58 -16.60 0.33
CA SER A 23 4.13 -15.23 0.58
C SER A 23 3.38 -14.70 -0.62
N VAL A 24 2.18 -14.16 -0.38
CA VAL A 24 1.35 -13.59 -1.44
C VAL A 24 2.11 -12.38 -1.99
N PRO A 25 2.34 -12.27 -3.31
CA PRO A 25 3.12 -11.17 -3.85
C PRO A 25 2.50 -9.81 -3.48
N ALA A 26 3.35 -8.85 -3.14
CA ALA A 26 3.06 -7.47 -3.53
C ALA A 26 3.35 -7.36 -5.02
N ALA A 27 2.73 -6.41 -5.72
CA ALA A 27 2.84 -6.29 -7.17
C ALA A 27 4.27 -5.95 -7.67
N GLY A 28 5.24 -5.72 -6.78
CA GLY A 28 6.64 -5.50 -7.11
C GLY A 28 7.68 -6.00 -6.08
N GLY A 29 7.31 -6.80 -5.06
CA GLY A 29 8.26 -7.13 -3.99
C GLY A 29 7.79 -8.06 -2.87
N HIS A 30 8.60 -8.09 -1.80
CA HIS A 30 8.39 -8.84 -0.56
C HIS A 30 8.74 -8.01 0.70
N GLY A 31 7.80 -7.23 1.23
CA GLY A 31 7.86 -6.71 2.61
C GLY A 31 8.04 -5.20 2.73
N ALA A 32 8.95 -4.76 3.60
CA ALA A 32 9.08 -3.34 3.96
C ALA A 32 9.47 -2.47 2.75
N ASP A 33 10.25 -3.01 1.81
CA ASP A 33 10.70 -2.32 0.59
C ASP A 33 9.62 -2.29 -0.51
N ASP A 34 8.44 -2.88 -0.27
CA ASP A 34 7.30 -2.78 -1.19
C ASP A 34 6.83 -1.32 -1.29
N ASP A 35 6.71 -0.80 -2.52
CA ASP A 35 6.03 0.46 -2.81
C ASP A 35 4.60 0.43 -2.22
N PRO A 36 4.25 1.33 -1.27
CA PRO A 36 2.98 1.23 -0.57
C PRO A 36 1.79 1.62 -1.45
N ILE A 37 1.96 2.36 -2.55
CA ILE A 37 0.85 2.65 -3.47
C ILE A 37 0.55 1.44 -4.35
N LEU A 38 1.57 0.71 -4.84
CA LEU A 38 1.38 -0.59 -5.48
C LEU A 38 0.73 -1.61 -4.52
N VAL A 39 1.14 -1.63 -3.24
CA VAL A 39 0.49 -2.49 -2.23
C VAL A 39 -0.95 -2.06 -1.95
N LEU A 40 -1.26 -0.76 -1.91
CA LEU A 40 -2.63 -0.25 -1.76
C LEU A 40 -3.52 -0.71 -2.91
N ILE A 41 -3.11 -0.45 -4.16
CA ILE A 41 -3.86 -0.80 -5.37
C ILE A 41 -4.04 -2.33 -5.44
N PHE A 42 -2.98 -3.11 -5.21
CA PHE A 42 -3.09 -4.57 -5.18
C PHE A 42 -3.99 -5.09 -4.05
N SER A 43 -3.97 -4.46 -2.87
CA SER A 43 -4.84 -4.83 -1.76
C SER A 43 -6.32 -4.56 -2.07
N PHE A 44 -6.63 -3.48 -2.79
CA PHE A 44 -7.97 -3.26 -3.34
C PHE A 44 -8.39 -4.38 -4.28
N LEU A 45 -7.53 -4.74 -5.24
CA LEU A 45 -7.79 -5.82 -6.19
C LEU A 45 -7.99 -7.18 -5.52
N LEU A 46 -7.30 -7.43 -4.41
CA LEU A 46 -7.31 -8.69 -3.66
C LEU A 46 -8.54 -8.86 -2.74
N TRP A 47 -9.08 -7.76 -2.21
CA TRP A 47 -10.30 -7.71 -1.39
C TRP A 47 -11.49 -8.36 -2.12
N GLU A 48 -12.13 -9.37 -1.50
CA GLU A 48 -13.28 -10.13 -2.06
C GLU A 48 -12.98 -10.84 -3.40
N ALA A 49 -11.71 -11.04 -3.76
CA ALA A 49 -11.27 -11.68 -4.99
C ALA A 49 -10.32 -12.86 -4.73
N THR A 50 -9.89 -13.56 -5.78
CA THR A 50 -8.74 -14.51 -5.72
C THR A 50 -7.41 -13.80 -5.99
N THR A 51 -6.30 -14.29 -5.47
CA THR A 51 -4.94 -13.78 -5.76
C THR A 51 -4.64 -13.82 -7.26
N LYS A 52 -5.14 -14.84 -7.97
CA LYS A 52 -5.06 -14.90 -9.44
C LYS A 52 -5.83 -13.75 -10.10
N GLN A 53 -7.06 -13.47 -9.68
CA GLN A 53 -7.80 -12.30 -10.18
C GLN A 53 -7.08 -10.99 -9.86
N ALA A 54 -6.49 -10.85 -8.67
CA ALA A 54 -5.73 -9.65 -8.29
C ALA A 54 -4.50 -9.43 -9.19
N LEU A 55 -3.75 -10.49 -9.50
CA LEU A 55 -2.61 -10.44 -10.42
C LEU A 55 -3.04 -10.15 -11.86
N ASP A 56 -4.06 -10.86 -12.38
CA ASP A 56 -4.61 -10.64 -13.71
C ASP A 56 -5.17 -9.20 -13.84
N GLY A 57 -5.85 -8.69 -12.80
CA GLY A 57 -6.38 -7.33 -12.73
C GLY A 57 -5.28 -6.26 -12.68
N MET A 58 -4.25 -6.46 -11.85
CA MET A 58 -3.12 -5.54 -11.74
C MET A 58 -2.39 -5.44 -13.08
N LYS A 59 -2.12 -6.57 -13.73
CA LYS A 59 -1.47 -6.60 -15.05
C LYS A 59 -2.26 -5.81 -16.10
N LYS A 60 -3.60 -5.82 -16.05
CA LYS A 60 -4.42 -5.02 -16.97
C LYS A 60 -4.36 -3.53 -16.67
N LEU A 61 -4.43 -3.13 -15.40
CA LEU A 61 -4.35 -1.70 -15.03
C LEU A 61 -2.98 -1.13 -15.42
N MET A 62 -1.89 -1.80 -15.03
CA MET A 62 -0.51 -1.39 -15.38
C MET A 62 -0.19 -1.43 -16.89
N ALA A 63 -1.05 -2.04 -17.70
CA ALA A 63 -0.94 -2.04 -19.17
C ALA A 63 -1.90 -1.04 -19.85
N ALA A 64 -2.77 -0.39 -19.08
CA ALA A 64 -3.79 0.56 -19.56
C ALA A 64 -3.60 1.99 -19.03
N THR A 65 -2.79 2.17 -17.96
CA THR A 65 -2.42 3.48 -17.40
C THR A 65 -0.90 3.61 -17.34
N VAL A 66 -0.37 4.77 -17.74
CA VAL A 66 1.04 5.14 -17.68
C VAL A 66 1.53 5.24 -16.23
N ASP A 67 0.72 5.80 -15.34
CA ASP A 67 1.04 5.94 -13.92
C ASP A 67 -0.21 5.97 -13.00
N PHE A 68 0.01 6.16 -11.70
CA PHE A 68 -1.05 6.23 -10.70
C PHE A 68 -1.79 7.58 -10.65
N ASN A 69 -1.25 8.63 -11.29
CA ASN A 69 -1.96 9.91 -11.45
C ASN A 69 -3.05 9.76 -12.54
N GLU A 70 -2.76 9.05 -13.62
CA GLU A 70 -3.74 8.66 -14.63
C GLU A 70 -4.83 7.76 -14.01
N LEU A 71 -4.43 6.70 -13.29
CA LEU A 71 -5.38 5.80 -12.60
C LEU A 71 -6.30 6.53 -11.61
N ARG A 72 -5.84 7.64 -10.99
CA ARG A 72 -6.65 8.51 -10.13
C ARG A 72 -7.71 9.29 -10.93
N VAL A 73 -7.42 9.71 -12.16
CA VAL A 73 -8.38 10.48 -12.98
C VAL A 73 -9.35 9.61 -13.79
N CYS A 74 -9.00 8.37 -14.16
CA CYS A 74 -9.90 7.40 -14.80
C CYS A 74 -11.27 7.29 -14.12
N LEU A 75 -12.34 7.13 -14.90
CA LEU A 75 -13.70 6.95 -14.39
C LEU A 75 -13.86 5.55 -13.76
N PRO A 76 -14.67 5.39 -12.68
CA PRO A 76 -14.86 4.08 -12.05
C PRO A 76 -15.40 3.00 -13.01
N ASN A 77 -16.17 3.41 -14.02
CA ASN A 77 -16.70 2.49 -15.05
C ASN A 77 -15.59 1.96 -15.97
N GLU A 78 -14.58 2.78 -16.30
CA GLU A 78 -13.44 2.39 -17.14
C GLU A 78 -12.55 1.39 -16.40
N ILE A 79 -12.20 1.69 -15.15
CA ILE A 79 -11.44 0.78 -14.28
C ILE A 79 -12.21 -0.55 -14.11
N ALA A 80 -13.53 -0.50 -13.90
CA ALA A 80 -14.37 -1.71 -13.80
C ALA A 80 -14.43 -2.51 -15.11
N ALA A 81 -14.46 -1.83 -16.28
CA ALA A 81 -14.42 -2.46 -17.59
C ALA A 81 -13.07 -3.15 -17.88
N LEU A 82 -11.95 -2.51 -17.52
CA LEU A 82 -10.61 -3.08 -17.60
C LEU A 82 -10.53 -4.37 -16.77
N LEU A 83 -10.94 -4.34 -15.49
CA LEU A 83 -11.02 -5.53 -14.65
C LEU A 83 -11.92 -6.62 -15.27
N GLY A 84 -13.10 -6.21 -15.76
CA GLY A 84 -14.01 -7.00 -16.59
C GLY A 84 -15.15 -7.67 -15.83
N VAL A 85 -16.22 -8.02 -16.54
CA VAL A 85 -17.54 -8.47 -16.03
C VAL A 85 -17.50 -9.70 -15.09
N ARG A 86 -16.40 -10.48 -15.09
CA ARG A 86 -16.19 -11.64 -14.21
C ARG A 86 -15.41 -11.30 -12.92
N TYR A 87 -15.06 -10.04 -12.69
CA TYR A 87 -14.37 -9.59 -11.48
C TYR A 87 -15.40 -9.28 -10.36
N PRO A 88 -15.29 -9.88 -9.16
CA PRO A 88 -16.24 -9.65 -8.07
C PRO A 88 -16.20 -8.19 -7.60
N LEU A 89 -17.36 -7.54 -7.41
CA LEU A 89 -17.49 -6.14 -6.96
C LEU A 89 -16.68 -5.12 -7.79
N ALA A 90 -16.57 -5.33 -9.11
CA ALA A 90 -15.73 -4.51 -10.00
C ALA A 90 -15.99 -2.98 -9.88
N LEU A 91 -17.25 -2.56 -9.92
CA LEU A 91 -17.64 -1.15 -9.86
C LEU A 91 -17.40 -0.55 -8.46
N GLU A 92 -17.87 -1.20 -7.40
CA GLU A 92 -17.70 -0.71 -6.01
C GLU A 92 -16.22 -0.55 -5.66
N ARG A 93 -15.38 -1.53 -6.03
CA ARG A 93 -13.92 -1.43 -5.85
C ARG A 93 -13.33 -0.27 -6.64
N SER A 94 -13.77 -0.05 -7.86
CA SER A 94 -13.26 1.04 -8.71
C SER A 94 -13.63 2.42 -8.16
N GLN A 95 -14.85 2.56 -7.62
CA GLN A 95 -15.30 3.76 -6.91
C GLN A 95 -14.47 4.00 -5.64
N ARG A 96 -14.33 2.97 -4.77
CA ARG A 96 -13.52 3.03 -3.54
C ARG A 96 -12.04 3.34 -3.80
N LEU A 97 -11.45 2.71 -4.81
CA LEU A 97 -10.06 2.92 -5.23
C LEU A 97 -9.86 4.37 -5.69
N LYS A 98 -10.72 4.89 -6.58
CA LYS A 98 -10.65 6.28 -7.05
C LYS A 98 -10.76 7.28 -5.89
N LEU A 99 -11.72 7.07 -4.98
CA LEU A 99 -11.89 7.92 -3.78
C LEU A 99 -10.64 7.90 -2.90
N THR A 100 -10.00 6.73 -2.73
CA THR A 100 -8.80 6.59 -1.88
C THR A 100 -7.57 7.26 -2.52
N LEU A 101 -7.34 7.04 -3.83
CA LEU A 101 -6.25 7.70 -4.57
C LEU A 101 -6.45 9.23 -4.59
N GLN A 102 -7.70 9.70 -4.69
CA GLN A 102 -8.03 11.12 -4.59
C GLN A 102 -7.79 11.67 -3.17
N SER A 103 -8.16 10.91 -2.12
CA SER A 103 -7.96 11.29 -0.72
C SER A 103 -6.46 11.40 -0.36
N ILE A 104 -5.61 10.51 -0.90
CA ILE A 104 -4.16 10.59 -0.77
C ILE A 104 -3.61 11.83 -1.49
N TYR A 105 -4.00 12.04 -2.75
CA TYR A 105 -3.55 13.19 -3.54
C TYR A 105 -3.93 14.54 -2.91
N LEU A 106 -5.13 14.65 -2.33
CA LEU A 106 -5.57 15.88 -1.65
C LEU A 106 -4.78 16.20 -0.36
N LYS A 107 -4.19 15.18 0.30
CA LYS A 107 -3.44 15.36 1.56
C LYS A 107 -1.93 15.51 1.37
N HIS A 108 -1.37 14.97 0.28
CA HIS A 108 0.07 14.95 0.02
C HIS A 108 0.50 15.63 -1.29
N HIS A 109 -0.47 16.10 -2.12
CA HIS A 109 -0.25 16.61 -3.49
C HIS A 109 0.47 15.65 -4.44
N ALA A 110 0.58 14.38 -4.07
CA ALA A 110 1.22 13.29 -4.81
C ALA A 110 0.48 11.97 -4.55
N VAL A 111 0.57 11.03 -5.50
CA VAL A 111 -0.01 9.67 -5.37
C VAL A 111 1.07 8.69 -4.86
N SER A 112 1.62 8.99 -3.68
CA SER A 112 2.60 8.17 -2.94
C SER A 112 2.26 8.20 -1.45
N LEU A 113 2.76 7.19 -0.72
CA LEU A 113 2.59 7.02 0.73
C LEU A 113 3.94 6.94 1.47
N ASP A 114 5.07 7.15 0.80
CA ASP A 114 6.40 6.93 1.38
C ASP A 114 6.72 7.94 2.50
N GLN A 115 6.09 9.12 2.49
CA GLN A 115 6.14 10.09 3.58
C GLN A 115 5.64 9.52 4.93
N LEU A 116 4.83 8.47 4.92
CA LEU A 116 4.37 7.78 6.14
C LEU A 116 5.44 6.89 6.77
N ARG A 117 6.51 6.54 6.03
CA ARG A 117 7.63 5.73 6.55
C ARG A 117 8.41 6.50 7.62
N GLU A 118 8.62 7.80 7.39
CA GLU A 118 9.32 8.72 8.29
C GLU A 118 8.46 9.07 9.53
N LYS A 119 7.15 9.26 9.33
CA LYS A 119 6.17 9.57 10.39
C LYS A 119 5.88 8.41 11.34
N GLY A 120 6.25 7.19 10.96
CA GLY A 120 6.17 6.02 11.82
C GLY A 120 4.76 5.50 12.11
N LYS A 121 4.70 4.44 12.93
CA LYS A 121 3.58 3.49 12.98
C LYS A 121 2.24 4.07 13.45
N ARG A 122 2.25 5.04 14.37
CA ARG A 122 1.02 5.65 14.91
C ARG A 122 0.37 6.59 13.88
N GLU A 123 1.17 7.44 13.25
CA GLU A 123 0.71 8.39 12.23
C GLU A 123 0.31 7.67 10.94
N ALA A 124 1.10 6.67 10.49
CA ALA A 124 0.73 5.83 9.36
C ALA A 124 -0.65 5.16 9.58
N LYS A 125 -0.92 4.64 10.79
CA LYS A 125 -2.25 4.08 11.12
C LYS A 125 -3.35 5.14 11.07
N ALA A 126 -3.16 6.27 11.76
CA ALA A 126 -4.17 7.32 11.82
C ALA A 126 -4.51 7.88 10.43
N PHE A 127 -3.50 8.13 9.59
CA PHE A 127 -3.69 8.56 8.21
C PHE A 127 -4.50 7.55 7.39
N MET A 128 -4.19 6.25 7.52
CA MET A 128 -4.86 5.17 6.79
C MET A 128 -6.29 4.87 7.29
N GLU A 129 -6.64 5.29 8.51
CA GLU A 129 -8.03 5.27 9.02
C GLU A 129 -8.83 6.49 8.56
N ASP A 130 -8.16 7.58 8.21
CA ASP A 130 -8.70 8.87 7.75
C ASP A 130 -8.82 8.97 6.20
N LEU A 131 -8.53 7.89 5.46
CA LEU A 131 -8.63 7.86 3.99
C LEU A 131 -10.06 7.55 3.49
N HIS A 132 -10.58 8.39 2.60
CA HIS A 132 -11.95 8.25 2.11
C HIS A 132 -12.10 7.07 1.14
N GLY A 133 -13.09 6.20 1.39
CA GLY A 133 -13.41 5.04 0.54
C GLY A 133 -12.60 3.76 0.82
N ILE A 134 -11.56 3.84 1.65
CA ILE A 134 -10.74 2.68 2.02
C ILE A 134 -11.55 1.60 2.75
N THR A 135 -11.16 0.34 2.62
CA THR A 135 -11.77 -0.77 3.39
C THR A 135 -10.85 -1.19 4.55
N PRO A 136 -11.39 -1.73 5.66
CA PRO A 136 -10.57 -2.26 6.75
C PRO A 136 -9.55 -3.31 6.29
N TYR A 137 -9.91 -4.15 5.32
CA TYR A 137 -9.00 -5.10 4.67
C TYR A 137 -7.79 -4.43 4.03
N VAL A 138 -8.03 -3.41 3.20
CA VAL A 138 -6.99 -2.68 2.47
C VAL A 138 -6.08 -1.93 3.43
N SER A 139 -6.66 -1.23 4.41
CA SER A 139 -5.91 -0.51 5.45
C SER A 139 -5.02 -1.47 6.24
N ALA A 140 -5.58 -2.57 6.76
CA ALA A 140 -4.82 -3.59 7.50
C ALA A 140 -3.69 -4.20 6.67
N ARG A 141 -3.90 -4.53 5.38
CA ARG A 141 -2.86 -5.17 4.54
C ARG A 141 -1.70 -4.23 4.22
N VAL A 142 -1.98 -2.95 3.93
CA VAL A 142 -0.95 -1.92 3.69
C VAL A 142 -0.17 -1.62 4.97
N LEU A 143 -0.87 -1.42 6.09
CA LEU A 143 -0.25 -1.16 7.40
C LEU A 143 0.63 -2.32 7.87
N GLN A 144 0.23 -3.56 7.60
CA GLN A 144 1.01 -4.76 7.93
C GLN A 144 2.30 -4.86 7.09
N ARG A 145 2.21 -4.69 5.76
CA ARG A 145 3.33 -4.94 4.84
C ARG A 145 4.35 -3.80 4.79
N CYS A 146 3.89 -2.57 4.54
CA CYS A 146 4.78 -1.44 4.26
C CYS A 146 5.23 -0.72 5.54
N PHE A 147 4.38 -0.71 6.58
CA PHE A 147 4.61 0.07 7.79
C PHE A 147 4.87 -0.79 9.05
N GLY A 148 4.84 -2.12 8.91
CA GLY A 148 5.16 -3.07 9.99
C GLY A 148 4.25 -2.93 11.22
N VAL A 149 3.00 -2.51 11.03
CA VAL A 149 1.99 -2.40 12.08
C VAL A 149 1.28 -3.75 12.20
N HIS A 150 1.21 -4.33 13.41
CA HIS A 150 0.56 -5.63 13.57
C HIS A 150 -0.96 -5.52 13.44
N GLN A 151 -1.46 -5.83 12.24
CA GLN A 151 -2.85 -6.00 11.86
C GLN A 151 -2.93 -7.22 10.94
N ILE A 152 -4.04 -7.96 10.94
CA ILE A 152 -4.25 -9.09 10.01
C ILE A 152 -5.46 -8.76 9.12
N PRO A 153 -5.28 -8.62 7.80
CA PRO A 153 -6.37 -8.26 6.90
C PRO A 153 -7.39 -9.40 6.79
N VAL A 154 -8.65 -9.08 7.12
CA VAL A 154 -9.81 -9.97 7.01
C VAL A 154 -10.81 -9.34 6.07
N ASP A 155 -11.22 -10.06 5.02
CA ASP A 155 -12.35 -9.72 4.17
C ASP A 155 -13.57 -10.57 4.59
N ASP A 156 -14.76 -10.23 4.10
CA ASP A 156 -15.96 -10.92 4.58
C ASP A 156 -15.98 -12.38 4.07
N ARG A 157 -15.41 -12.66 2.89
CA ARG A 157 -15.19 -14.05 2.41
C ARG A 157 -14.36 -14.89 3.39
N LEU A 158 -13.35 -14.31 4.05
CA LEU A 158 -12.61 -15.00 5.11
C LEU A 158 -13.45 -15.18 6.39
N VAL A 159 -14.36 -14.25 6.72
CA VAL A 159 -15.32 -14.44 7.83
C VAL A 159 -16.23 -15.64 7.55
N ASP A 160 -16.82 -15.72 6.36
CA ASP A 160 -17.70 -16.84 5.95
C ASP A 160 -16.96 -18.19 6.09
N LEU A 161 -15.73 -18.28 5.56
CA LEU A 161 -14.88 -19.48 5.67
C LEU A 161 -14.42 -19.80 7.11
N MET A 162 -14.33 -18.79 7.99
CA MET A 162 -14.06 -19.01 9.43
C MET A 162 -15.29 -19.55 10.18
N ILE A 163 -16.50 -19.26 9.72
CA ILE A 163 -17.74 -19.86 10.25
C ILE A 163 -17.82 -21.34 9.81
N GLU A 164 -17.58 -21.62 8.52
CA GLU A 164 -17.48 -23.00 8.01
C GLU A 164 -16.42 -23.84 8.77
N ALA A 165 -15.27 -23.23 9.06
CA ALA A 165 -14.19 -23.84 9.84
C ALA A 165 -14.46 -23.93 11.36
N LYS A 166 -15.64 -23.48 11.83
CA LYS A 166 -16.04 -23.42 13.25
C LYS A 166 -15.04 -22.63 14.13
N VAL A 167 -14.46 -21.59 13.57
CA VAL A 167 -13.62 -20.59 14.27
C VAL A 167 -14.48 -19.44 14.78
N LEU A 168 -15.57 -19.12 14.08
CA LEU A 168 -16.62 -18.19 14.48
C LEU A 168 -17.96 -18.94 14.60
N SER A 169 -18.85 -18.48 15.49
CA SER A 169 -20.19 -19.07 15.70
C SER A 169 -21.33 -18.25 15.10
N GLU A 170 -21.09 -16.97 14.79
CA GLU A 170 -22.04 -16.04 14.17
C GLU A 170 -21.34 -15.18 13.10
N VAL A 171 -22.11 -14.50 12.24
CA VAL A 171 -21.57 -13.53 11.28
C VAL A 171 -21.15 -12.27 12.02
N VAL A 172 -19.88 -11.89 11.86
CA VAL A 172 -19.26 -10.74 12.53
C VAL A 172 -18.64 -9.80 11.49
N ASP A 173 -18.67 -8.50 11.74
CA ASP A 173 -17.98 -7.54 10.86
C ASP A 173 -16.47 -7.85 10.73
N SER A 174 -15.95 -7.77 9.51
CA SER A 174 -14.55 -8.10 9.18
C SER A 174 -13.53 -7.19 9.88
N GLY A 175 -13.84 -5.93 10.19
CA GLY A 175 -12.99 -5.06 11.00
C GLY A 175 -12.91 -5.52 12.47
N ALA A 176 -14.04 -5.94 13.03
CA ALA A 176 -14.07 -6.54 14.37
C ALA A 176 -13.35 -7.89 14.42
N CYS A 177 -13.50 -8.73 13.39
CA CYS A 177 -12.80 -10.01 13.25
C CYS A 177 -11.29 -9.82 13.10
N SER A 178 -10.84 -8.92 12.21
CA SER A 178 -9.43 -8.51 12.08
C SER A 178 -8.84 -8.05 13.42
N SER A 179 -9.58 -7.23 14.16
CA SER A 179 -9.18 -6.74 15.48
C SER A 179 -9.08 -7.85 16.52
N TRP A 180 -9.92 -8.90 16.47
CA TRP A 180 -9.79 -10.07 17.35
C TRP A 180 -8.62 -10.96 16.95
N LEU A 181 -8.51 -11.28 15.65
CA LEU A 181 -7.48 -12.14 15.08
C LEU A 181 -6.06 -11.59 15.35
N SER A 182 -5.88 -10.28 15.22
CA SER A 182 -4.63 -9.57 15.53
C SER A 182 -4.24 -9.65 17.02
N ARG A 183 -5.18 -9.94 17.93
CA ARG A 183 -4.90 -10.19 19.35
C ARG A 183 -4.61 -11.66 19.67
N GLN A 184 -5.08 -12.60 18.85
CA GLN A 184 -4.77 -14.03 19.01
C GLN A 184 -3.41 -14.42 18.44
N VAL A 185 -2.97 -13.74 17.37
CA VAL A 185 -1.73 -14.05 16.65
C VAL A 185 -0.59 -13.17 17.15
N LYS A 186 0.56 -13.77 17.47
CA LYS A 186 1.80 -13.04 17.84
C LYS A 186 2.30 -12.19 16.66
N SER A 187 2.76 -10.97 16.94
CA SER A 187 3.24 -10.02 15.92
C SER A 187 4.32 -10.58 14.99
N GLN A 188 5.26 -11.36 15.54
CA GLN A 188 6.32 -12.05 14.78
C GLN A 188 5.78 -12.96 13.66
N ASN A 189 4.58 -13.53 13.84
CA ASN A 189 3.96 -14.47 12.90
C ASN A 189 2.84 -13.80 12.08
N GLY A 190 2.58 -12.50 12.27
CA GLY A 190 1.41 -11.82 11.70
C GLY A 190 1.34 -11.91 10.17
N LEU A 191 2.45 -11.67 9.48
CA LEU A 191 2.54 -11.71 8.02
C LEU A 191 2.36 -13.13 7.47
N GLU A 192 3.04 -14.11 8.07
CA GLU A 192 2.94 -15.53 7.72
C GLU A 192 1.51 -16.06 7.87
N VAL A 193 0.81 -15.67 8.95
CA VAL A 193 -0.58 -16.05 9.16
C VAL A 193 -1.52 -15.31 8.19
N ALA A 194 -1.27 -14.05 7.88
CA ALA A 194 -2.07 -13.30 6.89
C ALA A 194 -1.98 -13.92 5.49
N ASP A 195 -0.76 -14.24 5.04
CA ASP A 195 -0.54 -14.88 3.73
C ASP A 195 -1.05 -16.33 3.70
N GLY A 196 -0.92 -17.05 4.81
CA GLY A 196 -1.53 -18.36 4.99
C GLY A 196 -3.07 -18.34 4.88
N LEU A 197 -3.73 -17.43 5.60
CA LEU A 197 -5.18 -17.23 5.53
C LEU A 197 -5.62 -16.78 4.13
N ARG A 198 -4.82 -15.94 3.46
CA ARG A 198 -5.08 -15.50 2.08
C ARG A 198 -5.00 -16.66 1.08
N ALA A 199 -4.01 -17.56 1.22
CA ALA A 199 -3.93 -18.77 0.40
C ALA A 199 -5.04 -19.79 0.72
N PHE A 200 -5.52 -19.88 1.97
CA PHE A 200 -6.71 -20.66 2.33
C PHE A 200 -7.99 -20.12 1.66
N VAL A 201 -8.13 -18.80 1.55
CA VAL A 201 -9.20 -18.15 0.78
C VAL A 201 -9.06 -18.45 -0.73
N ASP A 202 -7.85 -18.64 -1.25
CA ASP A 202 -7.64 -19.01 -2.66
C ASP A 202 -7.91 -20.49 -2.97
N ASP A 203 -7.61 -21.41 -2.05
CA ASP A 203 -7.97 -22.83 -2.16
C ASP A 203 -9.48 -23.07 -2.05
N ALA A 204 -10.17 -22.25 -1.26
CA ALA A 204 -11.59 -22.38 -1.02
C ALA A 204 -12.40 -22.21 -2.33
N PRO A 205 -13.52 -22.94 -2.50
CA PRO A 205 -14.36 -22.82 -3.68
C PRO A 205 -14.79 -21.37 -3.92
N LYS A 206 -15.02 -21.03 -5.19
CA LYS A 206 -15.45 -19.68 -5.58
C LYS A 206 -16.76 -19.37 -4.86
N PRO A 207 -16.87 -18.21 -4.18
CA PRO A 207 -18.05 -17.89 -3.40
C PRO A 207 -19.25 -17.71 -4.33
N ALA A 208 -20.44 -17.97 -3.82
CA ALA A 208 -21.64 -17.41 -4.43
C ALA A 208 -21.47 -15.90 -4.57
N ARG A 209 -21.94 -15.30 -5.68
CA ARG A 209 -21.80 -13.85 -5.88
C ARG A 209 -22.54 -13.13 -4.76
N ARG A 210 -21.81 -12.36 -3.94
CA ARG A 210 -22.43 -11.35 -3.06
C ARG A 210 -23.27 -10.42 -3.93
N SER A 211 -24.57 -10.43 -3.69
CA SER A 211 -25.59 -9.71 -4.48
C SER A 211 -25.70 -8.24 -4.09
N THR A 212 -25.34 -7.92 -2.84
CA THR A 212 -25.45 -6.59 -2.24
C THR A 212 -24.05 -5.97 -2.06
N PRO A 213 -23.71 -4.87 -2.74
CA PRO A 213 -22.53 -4.07 -2.38
C PRO A 213 -22.77 -3.41 -1.02
N ARG A 214 -21.71 -3.27 -0.20
CA ARG A 214 -21.84 -2.44 1.03
C ARG A 214 -21.90 -0.97 0.59
N PRO A 215 -22.74 -0.12 1.21
CA PRO A 215 -22.78 1.30 0.88
C PRO A 215 -21.38 1.91 1.02
N ILE A 216 -20.99 2.73 0.06
CA ILE A 216 -19.81 3.58 0.19
C ILE A 216 -20.20 4.67 1.18
N VAL A 217 -19.79 4.52 2.44
CA VAL A 217 -19.91 5.56 3.46
C VAL A 217 -18.99 6.70 3.04
N LEU A 218 -19.55 7.63 2.26
CA LEU A 218 -18.88 8.85 1.86
C LEU A 218 -18.83 9.75 3.10
N ALA A 219 -17.80 9.57 3.92
CA ALA A 219 -17.54 10.35 5.13
C ALA A 219 -17.12 11.79 4.77
N TYR A 220 -18.02 12.51 4.11
CA TYR A 220 -17.86 13.91 3.77
C TYR A 220 -18.12 14.74 5.03
N ARG A 221 -17.15 14.70 5.96
CA ARG A 221 -17.03 15.78 6.94
C ARG A 221 -16.59 17.01 6.16
N VAL A 222 -17.59 17.75 5.67
CA VAL A 222 -17.41 19.14 5.25
C VAL A 222 -16.72 19.82 6.44
N PRO A 223 -15.57 20.50 6.25
CA PRO A 223 -15.07 21.38 7.28
C PRO A 223 -16.12 22.46 7.48
N GLU A 224 -16.73 22.48 8.66
CA GLU A 224 -17.67 23.50 9.08
C GLU A 224 -16.94 24.84 8.97
N VAL A 225 -17.34 25.66 7.99
CA VAL A 225 -16.73 26.96 7.77
C VAL A 225 -17.35 27.87 8.83
N GLU A 226 -16.60 28.12 9.89
CA GLU A 226 -16.99 29.04 10.95
C GLU A 226 -17.15 30.44 10.34
N GLU A 227 -18.40 30.86 10.12
CA GLU A 227 -18.75 32.19 9.60
C GLU A 227 -18.58 33.25 10.69
N ASP A 228 -17.32 33.56 11.03
CA ASP A 228 -16.89 34.67 11.90
C ASP A 228 -17.20 36.03 11.24
N ALA A 229 -18.50 36.33 11.08
CA ALA A 229 -18.99 37.47 10.30
C ALA A 229 -20.11 38.28 10.97
N GLU A 230 -20.66 37.85 12.12
CA GLU A 230 -21.86 38.50 12.69
C GLU A 230 -21.86 38.67 14.22
N GLN A 231 -20.84 39.35 14.77
CA GLN A 231 -20.85 39.76 16.19
C GLN A 231 -20.05 41.04 16.54
N ALA A 232 -20.23 42.11 15.75
CA ALA A 232 -19.64 43.43 16.03
C ALA A 232 -20.64 44.61 16.11
N ASN A 233 -21.91 44.41 15.70
CA ASN A 233 -22.89 45.49 15.49
C ASN A 233 -24.01 45.55 16.55
N ASN A 234 -23.70 45.38 17.85
CA ASN A 234 -24.67 45.68 18.92
C ASN A 234 -24.02 46.07 20.27
N ALA A 235 -23.26 47.17 20.31
CA ALA A 235 -22.54 47.61 21.51
C ALA A 235 -22.42 49.13 21.70
N SER A 236 -23.39 49.94 21.25
CA SER A 236 -23.42 51.39 21.56
C SER A 236 -24.78 52.06 21.30
N ASN A 237 -25.74 51.92 22.23
CA ASN A 237 -26.87 52.85 22.30
C ASN A 237 -27.37 53.09 23.74
N GLN A 238 -26.81 54.11 24.40
CA GLN A 238 -27.55 55.05 25.25
C GLN A 238 -26.62 56.16 25.79
N THR A 239 -26.87 57.41 25.39
CA THR A 239 -26.97 58.65 26.21
C THR A 239 -26.60 59.91 25.42
N GLY A 240 -27.22 61.05 25.77
CA GLY A 240 -26.69 62.40 25.51
C GLY A 240 -27.05 63.05 24.17
N ALA A 241 -27.93 64.06 24.21
CA ALA A 241 -28.34 64.82 23.04
C ALA A 241 -27.30 65.87 22.59
N SER A 242 -27.20 66.12 21.27
CA SER A 242 -27.30 67.48 20.67
C SER A 242 -27.09 67.50 19.14
N THR A 243 -27.72 68.48 18.49
CA THR A 243 -27.53 68.93 17.10
C THR A 243 -27.09 70.40 17.12
N PRO A 244 -26.65 71.06 16.01
CA PRO A 244 -26.35 70.57 14.65
C PRO A 244 -24.96 71.04 14.10
N ALA A 245 -24.64 70.73 12.83
CA ALA A 245 -24.21 71.70 11.77
C ALA A 245 -23.20 71.19 10.70
N ALA A 246 -23.70 71.05 9.46
CA ALA A 246 -23.18 71.57 8.18
C ALA A 246 -21.68 71.61 7.74
N LYS A 247 -21.51 71.46 6.41
CA LYS A 247 -20.31 71.66 5.54
C LYS A 247 -19.26 70.52 5.58
N ALA A 248 -18.78 69.90 4.49
CA ALA A 248 -18.67 70.17 3.05
C ALA A 248 -17.39 70.90 2.57
N SER A 249 -16.39 70.11 2.13
CA SER A 249 -15.32 70.33 1.13
C SER A 249 -14.33 69.16 1.28
N ALA A 250 -13.90 68.37 0.28
CA ALA A 250 -13.43 68.63 -1.08
C ALA A 250 -12.04 69.31 -1.15
N LYS A 251 -10.97 68.52 -1.42
CA LYS A 251 -9.75 68.91 -2.17
C LYS A 251 -8.69 67.79 -2.29
N GLU A 252 -8.49 67.29 -3.52
CA GLU A 252 -7.14 67.12 -4.11
C GLU A 252 -6.60 68.52 -4.54
N PRO A 253 -5.37 68.73 -5.12
CA PRO A 253 -4.38 67.76 -5.63
C PRO A 253 -2.86 68.07 -5.41
N VAL A 254 -2.04 67.04 -5.67
CA VAL A 254 -0.72 67.01 -6.37
C VAL A 254 0.30 68.17 -6.26
N SER A 255 1.49 67.87 -5.71
CA SER A 255 2.82 68.29 -6.21
C SER A 255 3.90 67.29 -5.70
N LYS A 256 4.81 66.70 -6.51
CA LYS A 256 5.90 67.21 -7.38
C LYS A 256 7.07 67.81 -6.57
N LYS A 257 8.37 67.56 -6.85
CA LYS A 257 9.11 66.68 -7.81
C LYS A 257 10.64 66.77 -7.52
N ALA A 258 11.45 65.81 -8.03
CA ALA A 258 12.91 65.93 -8.31
C ALA A 258 13.90 65.96 -7.10
N SER A 259 15.22 65.66 -7.21
CA SER A 259 16.05 64.90 -8.19
C SER A 259 17.53 64.89 -7.72
N SER A 260 18.48 64.03 -8.15
CA SER A 260 18.51 62.67 -8.74
C SER A 260 19.98 62.21 -8.95
N LYS A 261 20.23 60.93 -9.27
CA LYS A 261 21.55 60.32 -9.65
C LYS A 261 22.50 60.11 -8.43
N LYS A 262 23.48 59.20 -8.45
CA LYS A 262 24.24 58.59 -9.58
C LYS A 262 24.63 57.12 -9.27
N ALA A 263 24.94 56.34 -10.31
CA ALA A 263 25.36 54.92 -10.23
C ALA A 263 26.62 54.66 -11.11
N PRO A 264 26.94 53.41 -11.52
CA PRO A 264 27.86 52.47 -10.85
C PRO A 264 29.16 52.25 -11.67
N PRO A 265 29.98 51.23 -11.36
CA PRO A 265 30.82 50.58 -12.38
C PRO A 265 30.75 49.04 -12.40
N LYS A 266 31.31 48.46 -13.48
CA LYS A 266 31.52 47.02 -13.78
C LYS A 266 32.80 46.93 -14.67
N LYS A 267 33.41 45.79 -15.05
CA LYS A 267 33.08 44.35 -15.01
C LYS A 267 34.41 43.53 -15.13
N ALA A 268 34.34 42.23 -14.83
CA ALA A 268 35.02 41.12 -15.53
C ALA A 268 36.34 40.51 -14.97
N GLU A 269 36.50 39.24 -15.35
CA GLU A 269 37.61 38.28 -15.16
C GLU A 269 38.54 38.32 -16.43
N PRO A 270 39.39 37.31 -16.84
CA PRO A 270 39.71 35.96 -16.30
C PRO A 270 41.19 35.45 -16.48
N LYS A 271 41.39 34.12 -16.26
CA LYS A 271 42.48 33.19 -16.74
C LYS A 271 43.79 33.08 -15.91
N LYS A 272 44.50 31.93 -15.84
CA LYS A 272 44.27 30.56 -16.40
C LYS A 272 44.34 29.43 -15.32
N THR A 273 45.20 28.38 -15.23
CA THR A 273 46.45 27.94 -15.94
C THR A 273 46.54 26.40 -16.16
N ALA A 274 47.42 25.64 -15.47
CA ALA A 274 47.72 24.19 -15.59
C ALA A 274 48.70 23.78 -14.44
N SER A 275 49.07 22.53 -14.08
CA SER A 275 49.15 21.19 -14.72
C SER A 275 49.01 20.08 -13.64
N LYS A 276 48.36 18.91 -13.82
CA LYS A 276 48.64 17.72 -14.67
C LYS A 276 49.93 16.93 -14.38
N LYS A 277 49.88 15.89 -13.51
CA LYS A 277 50.41 14.52 -13.73
C LYS A 277 50.25 13.58 -12.50
N VAL A 278 50.15 12.27 -12.77
CA VAL A 278 50.26 11.14 -11.81
C VAL A 278 51.60 10.43 -12.05
N PRO A 279 52.21 9.79 -11.03
CA PRO A 279 52.79 8.46 -11.29
C PRO A 279 52.55 7.42 -10.16
N VAL A 280 52.59 6.14 -10.55
CA VAL A 280 52.52 4.97 -9.63
C VAL A 280 53.84 4.21 -9.63
N LYS A 281 54.39 3.89 -8.44
CA LYS A 281 55.31 2.77 -8.09
C LYS A 281 55.50 2.78 -6.56
N LYS A 282 55.40 1.69 -5.77
CA LYS A 282 56.12 0.37 -5.73
C LYS A 282 57.56 0.45 -5.20
N VAL A 283 58.01 -0.63 -4.50
CA VAL A 283 59.07 -0.69 -3.45
C VAL A 283 58.46 -0.28 -2.08
N ALA A 284 58.81 -0.80 -0.87
CA ALA A 284 59.95 -1.60 -0.38
C ALA A 284 59.57 -3.00 0.22
N LYS A 285 60.23 -3.44 1.32
CA LYS A 285 60.19 -4.81 1.92
C LYS A 285 60.55 -4.86 3.43
N LYS A 286 59.79 -5.63 4.24
CA LYS A 286 60.11 -6.44 5.45
C LYS A 286 58.76 -6.92 6.07
N ALA A 287 58.59 -7.92 6.95
CA ALA A 287 59.40 -9.01 7.53
C ALA A 287 58.47 -10.29 7.54
N VAL A 288 58.87 -11.58 7.65
CA VAL A 288 59.57 -12.37 8.70
C VAL A 288 58.91 -12.29 10.09
N SER A 289 58.40 -13.36 10.72
CA SER A 289 58.44 -14.84 10.49
C SER A 289 57.03 -15.50 10.50
N LYS A 290 56.69 -16.51 9.67
CA LYS A 290 56.97 -17.99 9.79
C LYS A 290 56.58 -18.56 11.18
N LYS A 291 55.82 -19.67 11.31
CA LYS A 291 55.81 -20.99 10.62
C LYS A 291 54.38 -21.47 10.25
N THR A 292 54.10 -21.95 9.03
CA THR A 292 54.03 -23.38 8.57
C THR A 292 53.18 -24.32 9.44
N VAL A 293 52.15 -24.99 8.88
CA VAL A 293 52.22 -26.35 8.26
C VAL A 293 50.86 -26.65 7.57
N THR A 294 50.64 -27.36 6.45
CA THR A 294 51.36 -27.70 5.18
C THR A 294 50.28 -27.96 4.08
N LYS A 295 50.49 -28.87 3.10
CA LYS A 295 49.52 -29.34 2.07
C LYS A 295 49.97 -30.71 1.53
N LYS A 296 49.03 -31.64 1.29
CA LYS A 296 49.11 -32.80 0.36
C LYS A 296 47.69 -33.38 0.21
N SER A 297 47.00 -33.52 -0.93
CA SER A 297 47.29 -33.65 -2.37
C SER A 297 47.66 -35.05 -2.88
N THR A 298 46.67 -35.75 -3.45
CA THR A 298 46.84 -36.81 -4.46
C THR A 298 45.58 -36.95 -5.33
N LYS A 299 45.70 -37.53 -6.53
CA LYS A 299 44.67 -37.58 -7.59
C LYS A 299 44.89 -38.78 -8.52
N LYS A 300 43.87 -39.63 -8.71
CA LYS A 300 43.60 -40.63 -9.81
C LYS A 300 42.34 -41.42 -9.38
N THR A 301 41.23 -41.63 -10.11
CA THR A 301 40.97 -42.21 -11.45
C THR A 301 41.45 -43.68 -11.54
N THR A 302 40.66 -44.70 -11.90
CA THR A 302 39.73 -44.85 -13.05
C THR A 302 38.83 -46.12 -12.99
N LYS A 303 37.71 -46.12 -13.76
CA LYS A 303 37.00 -47.29 -14.40
C LYS A 303 36.33 -48.36 -13.48
N LYS A 304 35.44 -49.28 -13.93
CA LYS A 304 34.29 -49.31 -14.90
C LYS A 304 34.00 -50.75 -15.38
N ALA A 305 32.92 -51.40 -14.91
CA ALA A 305 32.15 -52.48 -15.59
C ALA A 305 30.88 -52.80 -14.75
N ALA A 306 29.64 -53.13 -15.20
CA ALA A 306 28.97 -53.27 -16.50
C ALA A 306 28.66 -54.71 -17.05
N LYS A 307 27.45 -55.25 -16.75
CA LYS A 307 26.57 -56.12 -17.58
C LYS A 307 25.19 -56.26 -16.87
N LYS A 308 24.02 -56.09 -17.53
CA LYS A 308 23.22 -57.02 -18.39
C LYS A 308 22.63 -58.23 -17.62
N THR A 309 21.41 -58.75 -17.83
CA THR A 309 20.21 -58.41 -18.68
C THR A 309 19.00 -59.21 -18.14
N ALA A 310 17.72 -58.81 -18.30
CA ALA A 310 16.80 -59.20 -19.41
C ALA A 310 15.30 -58.94 -18.99
N LYS A 311 14.23 -59.21 -19.75
CA LYS A 311 13.83 -58.94 -21.17
C LYS A 311 12.47 -59.64 -21.52
N LYS A 312 11.31 -59.00 -21.31
CA LYS A 312 10.00 -59.28 -21.98
C LYS A 312 9.03 -58.14 -21.61
N LYS A 313 8.25 -57.45 -22.46
CA LYS A 313 7.74 -57.55 -23.86
C LYS A 313 6.24 -57.91 -23.96
N VAL A 314 5.43 -56.85 -24.10
CA VAL A 314 4.18 -56.71 -24.90
C VAL A 314 2.97 -57.60 -24.57
N GLY A 315 1.81 -56.94 -24.40
CA GLY A 315 0.49 -57.47 -24.74
C GLY A 315 -0.42 -56.33 -25.20
N SER A 316 -1.08 -56.47 -26.36
CA SER A 316 -2.00 -55.45 -26.90
C SER A 316 -3.29 -56.06 -27.47
N ARG A 317 -4.43 -55.53 -27.03
CA ARG A 317 -5.79 -55.61 -27.63
C ARG A 317 -6.45 -54.27 -27.30
N LYS A 318 -6.91 -53.39 -28.21
CA LYS A 318 -7.57 -53.49 -29.53
C LYS A 318 -9.09 -53.72 -29.44
N SER A 319 -9.83 -52.61 -29.64
CA SER A 319 -11.17 -52.44 -30.27
C SER A 319 -12.37 -53.31 -29.88
N SER A 320 -13.45 -52.67 -29.41
CA SER A 320 -14.87 -52.75 -29.85
C SER A 320 -15.71 -52.00 -28.80
N THR A 321 -16.40 -50.90 -29.08
CA THR A 321 -17.66 -50.81 -29.84
C THR A 321 -18.77 -51.69 -29.26
N ARG A 322 -19.64 -51.08 -28.44
CA ARG A 322 -21.10 -51.23 -28.48
C ARG A 322 -21.73 -49.95 -27.93
#